data_AF-A0A2D6FZD7-F1
#
_entry.id   AF-A0A2D6FZD7-F1
#
_cell.length_a   1.000
_cell.length_b   1.000
_cell.length_c   1.000
_cell.angle_alpha   90.00
_cell.angle_beta   90.00
_cell.angle_gamma   90.00
#
_symmetry.space_group_name_H-M   'P 1'
#
loop_
_entity.id
_entity.type
_entity.pdbx_description
1 polymer ?
#
loop_
_entity_poly.entity_id
_entity_poly.type
_entity_poly.pdbx_seq_one_letter_code
_entity_poly.pdbx_strand_id
1 'polypeptide(L)'
;MNLNATLAGDAPADQSDTINTKYVLQDFGYYVEPDYGMTVYPDQRLFDGIRKFQKDNGLRIDGRMNPGGPTESALNIELRKTQNTREKQYDDEAEIRARIAELQDDLVNLERLARELARQLQNETDPKIRAHIREQLEDIKDEIEAKEEEIRRLRQKLLPEA
;
A
#
# COMPACT_ATOMS: atom_id res chain seq x y z
N MET A 1 -5.63 -12.20 -2.33
CA MET A 1 -6.07 -13.03 -1.20
C MET A 1 -6.80 -14.26 -1.70
N ASN A 2 -6.71 -15.39 -1.00
CA ASN A 2 -7.49 -16.59 -1.29
C ASN A 2 -8.22 -16.99 0.00
N LEU A 3 -9.50 -17.33 -0.11
CA LEU A 3 -10.32 -17.76 1.00
C LEU A 3 -10.14 -19.25 1.27
N ASN A 4 -10.09 -19.59 2.55
CA ASN A 4 -10.11 -20.97 3.04
C ASN A 4 -11.54 -21.51 3.15
N ALA A 5 -12.52 -20.64 3.44
CA ALA A 5 -13.92 -20.99 3.65
C ALA A 5 -14.88 -19.95 3.06
N THR A 6 -16.15 -20.33 2.95
CA THR A 6 -17.20 -19.40 2.54
C THR A 6 -17.45 -18.37 3.64
N LEU A 7 -17.39 -17.09 3.29
CA LEU A 7 -17.69 -15.98 4.17
C LEU A 7 -19.12 -15.48 3.89
N ALA A 8 -20.05 -15.81 4.78
CA ALA A 8 -21.45 -15.40 4.73
C ALA A 8 -22.06 -15.36 6.14
N GLY A 9 -23.14 -14.59 6.32
CA GLY A 9 -23.81 -14.44 7.62
C GLY A 9 -24.49 -15.71 8.15
N ASP A 10 -24.62 -16.74 7.30
CA ASP A 10 -25.24 -18.04 7.58
C ASP A 10 -24.24 -19.21 7.53
N ALA A 11 -22.94 -18.94 7.41
CA ALA A 11 -21.89 -19.95 7.28
C ALA A 11 -20.81 -19.79 8.37
N PRO A 12 -20.17 -20.89 8.81
CA PRO A 12 -18.97 -20.79 9.63
C PRO A 12 -17.87 -20.01 8.90
N ALA A 13 -17.36 -18.96 9.55
CA ALA A 13 -16.31 -18.13 8.99
C ALA A 13 -14.93 -18.58 9.48
N ASP A 14 -13.95 -18.61 8.59
CA ASP A 14 -12.54 -18.73 8.95
C ASP A 14 -12.03 -17.38 9.50
N GLN A 15 -11.21 -17.41 10.55
CA GLN A 15 -10.72 -16.21 11.22
C GLN A 15 -9.76 -15.40 10.34
N SER A 16 -8.91 -16.07 9.57
CA SER A 16 -7.95 -15.42 8.67
C SER A 16 -8.70 -14.77 7.51
N ASP A 17 -9.67 -15.48 6.93
CA ASP A 17 -10.53 -14.95 5.88
C ASP A 17 -11.29 -13.71 6.36
N THR A 18 -11.82 -13.76 7.58
CA THR A 18 -12.56 -12.66 8.19
C THR A 18 -11.69 -11.42 8.34
N ILE A 19 -10.54 -11.54 9.01
CA ILE A 19 -9.69 -10.39 9.29
C ILE A 19 -9.09 -9.81 8.00
N ASN A 20 -8.64 -10.66 7.07
CA ASN A 20 -8.08 -10.21 5.80
C ASN A 20 -9.13 -9.48 4.96
N THR A 21 -10.36 -10.02 4.91
CA THR A 21 -11.45 -9.36 4.18
C THR A 21 -11.78 -7.99 4.78
N LYS A 22 -11.79 -7.87 6.11
CA LYS A 22 -12.06 -6.59 6.77
C LYS A 22 -11.04 -5.53 6.42
N TYR A 23 -9.74 -5.85 6.46
CA TYR A 23 -8.69 -4.92 6.06
C TYR A 23 -8.82 -4.51 4.58
N VAL A 24 -9.04 -5.47 3.69
CA VAL A 24 -9.20 -5.17 2.25
C VAL A 24 -10.42 -4.29 2.00
N LEU A 25 -11.56 -4.57 2.64
CA LEU A 25 -12.75 -3.74 2.51
C LEU A 25 -12.54 -2.35 3.13
N GLN A 26 -11.77 -2.24 4.21
CA GLN A 26 -11.42 -0.96 4.82
C GLN A 26 -10.55 -0.12 3.88
N ASP A 27 -9.52 -0.72 3.28
CA ASP A 27 -8.64 -0.08 2.30
C ASP A 27 -9.42 0.49 1.11
N PHE A 28 -10.50 -0.18 0.72
CA PHE A 28 -11.38 0.26 -0.36
C PHE A 28 -12.60 1.09 0.09
N GLY A 29 -12.69 1.46 1.38
CA GLY A 29 -13.76 2.31 1.91
C GLY A 29 -15.13 1.62 2.06
N TYR A 30 -15.16 0.30 2.03
CA TYR A 30 -16.34 -0.54 2.24
C TYR A 30 -16.50 -1.03 3.68
N TYR A 31 -15.51 -0.83 4.54
CA TYR A 31 -15.56 -1.19 5.95
C TYR A 31 -14.99 -0.07 6.82
N VAL A 32 -15.64 0.17 7.97
CA VAL A 32 -15.18 1.15 8.96
C VAL A 32 -14.85 0.40 10.24
N GLU A 33 -13.61 0.54 10.70
CA GLU A 33 -13.15 -0.06 11.94
C GLU A 33 -13.94 0.48 13.14
N PRO A 34 -14.45 -0.41 14.02
CA PRO A 34 -15.10 0.01 15.26
C PRO A 34 -14.11 0.62 16.27
N ASP A 35 -14.61 1.41 17.21
CA ASP A 35 -13.78 2.07 18.25
C ASP A 35 -12.96 1.08 19.12
N TYR A 36 -13.42 -0.17 19.24
CA TYR A 36 -12.72 -1.24 19.97
C TYR A 36 -11.68 -1.99 19.12
N GLY A 37 -11.46 -1.56 17.88
CA GLY A 37 -10.49 -2.12 16.95
C GLY A 37 -11.00 -3.28 16.10
N MET A 38 -10.18 -3.67 15.13
CA MET A 38 -10.45 -4.76 14.20
C MET A 38 -10.33 -6.14 14.86
N THR A 39 -11.41 -6.91 14.85
CA THR A 39 -11.44 -8.28 15.41
C THR A 39 -11.50 -9.35 14.33
N VAL A 40 -10.98 -10.55 14.63
CA VAL A 40 -11.03 -11.75 13.77
C VAL A 40 -12.42 -12.39 13.64
N TYR A 41 -13.42 -11.89 14.37
CA TYR A 41 -14.79 -12.42 14.33
C TYR A 41 -15.63 -11.71 13.27
N PRO A 42 -16.45 -12.44 12.50
CA PRO A 42 -17.33 -11.83 11.53
C PRO A 42 -18.38 -10.97 12.24
N ASP A 43 -18.73 -9.85 11.63
CA ASP A 43 -19.73 -8.93 12.14
C ASP A 43 -20.64 -8.44 11.01
N GLN A 44 -21.70 -7.72 11.38
CA GLN A 44 -22.66 -7.22 10.39
C GLN A 44 -22.03 -6.20 9.43
N ARG A 45 -21.05 -5.40 9.90
CA ARG A 45 -20.36 -4.40 9.08
C ARG A 45 -19.55 -5.05 7.96
N LEU A 46 -18.93 -6.19 8.23
CA LEU A 46 -18.24 -6.99 7.22
C LEU A 46 -19.20 -7.39 6.10
N PHE A 47 -20.36 -7.96 6.43
CA PHE A 47 -21.32 -8.39 5.40
C PHE A 47 -21.99 -7.22 4.66
N ASP A 48 -22.21 -6.10 5.34
CA ASP A 48 -22.66 -4.86 4.71
C ASP A 48 -21.61 -4.32 3.73
N GLY A 49 -20.33 -4.36 4.11
CA GLY A 49 -19.20 -4.02 3.25
C GLY A 49 -19.12 -4.90 2.01
N ILE A 50 -19.28 -6.22 2.17
CA ILE A 50 -19.33 -7.16 1.04
C ILE A 50 -20.49 -6.81 0.10
N ARG A 51 -21.69 -6.55 0.62
CA ARG A 51 -22.85 -6.16 -0.20
C ARG A 51 -22.61 -4.86 -0.95
N LYS A 52 -21.99 -3.86 -0.29
CA LYS A 52 -21.68 -2.58 -0.92
C LYS A 52 -20.64 -2.76 -2.04
N PHE A 53 -19.56 -3.49 -1.78
CA PHE A 53 -18.57 -3.84 -2.79
C PHE A 53 -19.20 -4.57 -3.99
N GLN A 54 -20.05 -5.57 -3.73
CA GLN A 54 -20.75 -6.31 -4.78
C GLN A 54 -21.62 -5.39 -5.64
N LYS A 55 -22.39 -4.49 -5.00
CA LYS A 55 -23.23 -3.52 -5.70
C LYS A 55 -22.41 -2.62 -6.61
N ASP A 56 -21.34 -2.04 -6.09
CA ASP A 56 -20.52 -1.06 -6.79
C ASP A 56 -19.71 -1.69 -7.95
N ASN A 57 -19.49 -3.02 -7.88
CA ASN A 57 -18.83 -3.80 -8.93
C ASN A 57 -19.80 -4.59 -9.84
N GLY A 58 -21.10 -4.34 -9.76
CA GLY A 58 -22.10 -5.00 -10.62
C GLY A 58 -22.26 -6.51 -10.40
N LEU A 59 -21.92 -7.00 -9.21
CA LEU A 59 -22.07 -8.40 -8.81
C LEU A 59 -23.44 -8.65 -8.18
N ARG A 60 -23.78 -9.94 -8.00
CA ARG A 60 -24.98 -10.32 -7.24
C ARG A 60 -24.81 -9.89 -5.78
N ILE A 61 -25.76 -9.07 -5.29
CA ILE A 61 -25.73 -8.47 -3.95
C ILE A 61 -26.33 -9.47 -2.94
N ASP A 62 -25.53 -10.44 -2.51
CA ASP A 62 -25.96 -11.48 -1.55
C ASP A 62 -25.16 -11.47 -0.24
N GLY A 63 -24.13 -10.63 -0.14
CA GLY A 63 -23.26 -10.57 1.03
C GLY A 63 -22.43 -11.83 1.24
N ARG A 64 -22.28 -12.67 0.21
CA ARG A 64 -21.53 -13.91 0.26
C ARG A 64 -20.25 -13.81 -0.57
N MET A 65 -19.18 -14.34 0.01
CA MET A 65 -17.91 -14.50 -0.67
C MET A 65 -17.46 -15.96 -0.57
N ASN A 66 -17.45 -16.65 -1.71
CA ASN A 66 -17.03 -18.05 -1.79
C ASN A 66 -15.58 -18.14 -2.29
N PRO A 67 -14.80 -19.15 -1.86
CA PRO A 67 -13.52 -19.49 -2.49
C PRO A 67 -13.70 -19.73 -4.00
N GLY A 68 -12.88 -19.08 -4.82
CA GLY A 68 -12.98 -19.09 -6.28
C GLY A 68 -14.22 -18.39 -6.84
N GLY A 69 -15.00 -17.72 -5.99
CA GLY A 69 -16.25 -17.07 -6.37
C GLY A 69 -16.06 -15.70 -7.04
N PRO A 70 -17.14 -15.12 -7.59
CA PRO A 70 -17.09 -13.83 -8.28
C PRO A 70 -16.68 -12.69 -7.35
N THR A 71 -17.16 -12.68 -6.10
CA THR A 71 -16.83 -11.65 -5.11
C THR A 71 -15.34 -11.68 -4.74
N GLU A 72 -14.77 -12.86 -4.46
CA GLU A 72 -13.34 -13.02 -4.16
C GLU A 72 -12.49 -12.62 -5.39
N SER A 73 -12.87 -13.09 -6.57
CA SER A 73 -12.17 -12.77 -7.82
C SER A 73 -12.15 -11.27 -8.09
N ALA A 74 -13.27 -10.57 -7.89
CA ALA A 74 -13.35 -9.13 -8.08
C ALA A 74 -12.50 -8.38 -7.05
N LEU A 75 -12.53 -8.75 -5.77
CA LEU A 75 -11.64 -8.16 -4.77
C LEU A 75 -10.16 -8.38 -5.10
N ASN A 76 -9.81 -9.56 -5.60
CA ASN A 76 -8.45 -9.85 -6.07
C ASN A 76 -8.04 -8.99 -7.27
N ILE A 77 -8.96 -8.70 -8.18
CA ILE A 77 -8.71 -7.77 -9.29
C ILE A 77 -8.46 -6.36 -8.76
N GLU A 78 -9.28 -5.86 -7.84
CA GLU A 78 -9.09 -4.52 -7.24
C GLU A 78 -7.80 -4.42 -6.43
N LEU A 79 -7.44 -5.47 -5.68
CA LEU A 79 -6.15 -5.57 -5.00
C LEU A 79 -4.99 -5.51 -5.98
N ARG A 80 -5.06 -6.26 -7.09
CA ARG A 80 -4.04 -6.21 -8.15
C ARG A 80 -3.99 -4.85 -8.83
N LYS A 81 -5.12 -4.20 -9.11
CA LYS A 81 -5.14 -2.83 -9.66
C LYS A 81 -4.45 -1.84 -8.73
N THR A 82 -4.70 -1.96 -7.43
CA THR A 82 -4.09 -1.09 -6.41
C THR A 82 -2.60 -1.37 -6.25
N GLN A 83 -2.20 -2.63 -6.26
CA GLN A 83 -0.80 -3.05 -6.28
C GLN A 83 -0.11 -2.54 -7.55
N ASN A 84 -0.71 -2.72 -8.73
CA ASN A 84 -0.19 -2.22 -10.00
C ASN A 84 -0.17 -0.68 -10.08
N THR A 85 -1.02 0.01 -9.32
CA THR A 85 -0.99 1.49 -9.21
C THR A 85 0.12 1.95 -8.27
N ARG A 86 0.44 1.17 -7.23
CA ARG A 86 1.59 1.41 -6.34
C ARG A 86 2.91 0.95 -6.98
N GLU A 87 2.85 -0.06 -7.84
CA GLU A 87 3.89 -0.61 -8.70
C GLU A 87 3.70 -0.13 -10.15
N LYS A 88 3.34 1.16 -10.38
CA LYS A 88 3.02 1.69 -11.72
C LYS A 88 4.01 1.14 -12.75
N GLN A 89 3.49 0.25 -13.60
CA GLN A 89 4.22 -0.26 -14.75
C GLN A 89 4.24 0.89 -15.76
N TYR A 90 5.27 1.72 -15.67
CA TYR A 90 5.49 2.79 -16.63
C TYR A 90 5.82 2.15 -17.98
N ASP A 91 4.80 1.99 -18.82
CA ASP A 91 4.92 1.42 -20.18
C ASP A 91 5.08 2.53 -21.24
N ASP A 92 4.71 3.77 -20.91
CA ASP A 92 4.94 4.94 -21.74
C ASP A 92 6.24 5.64 -21.37
N GLU A 93 7.13 5.82 -22.35
CA GLU A 93 8.43 6.50 -22.19
C GLU A 93 8.28 7.90 -21.57
N ALA A 94 7.22 8.63 -21.94
CA ALA A 94 6.93 9.95 -21.39
C ALA A 94 6.62 9.89 -19.87
N GLU A 95 5.90 8.86 -19.43
CA GLU A 95 5.58 8.66 -18.01
C GLU A 95 6.81 8.20 -17.22
N ILE A 96 7.63 7.31 -17.79
CA ILE A 96 8.92 6.90 -17.19
C ILE A 96 9.79 8.14 -16.96
N ARG A 97 9.89 9.02 -17.96
CA ARG A 97 10.67 10.27 -17.87
C ARG A 97 10.10 11.24 -16.84
N ALA A 98 8.78 11.39 -16.78
CA ALA A 98 8.12 12.23 -15.78
C ALA A 98 8.37 11.73 -14.36
N ARG A 99 8.30 10.40 -14.14
CA ARG A 99 8.61 9.81 -12.82
C ARG A 99 10.07 9.98 -12.44
N ILE A 100 11.00 9.77 -13.38
CA ILE A 100 12.43 10.01 -13.12
C ILE A 100 12.65 11.47 -12.68
N ALA A 101 11.99 12.44 -13.32
CA ALA A 101 12.11 13.85 -12.94
C ALA A 101 11.57 14.10 -11.52
N GLU A 102 10.40 13.56 -11.18
CA GLU A 102 9.83 13.66 -9.81
C GLU A 102 10.77 13.06 -8.76
N LEU A 103 11.30 11.86 -9.01
CA LEU A 103 12.24 11.20 -8.09
C LEU A 103 13.55 12.00 -7.94
N GLN A 104 14.00 12.67 -9.01
CA GLN A 104 15.17 13.54 -8.96
C GLN A 104 14.92 14.79 -8.11
N ASP A 105 13.73 15.40 -8.22
CA ASP A 105 13.35 16.54 -7.38
C ASP A 105 13.25 16.13 -5.89
N ASP A 106 12.69 14.95 -5.61
CA ASP A 106 12.66 14.36 -4.27
C ASP A 106 14.07 14.16 -3.71
N LEU A 107 14.98 13.59 -4.50
CA LEU A 107 16.38 13.40 -4.08
C LEU A 107 17.05 14.73 -3.73
N VAL A 108 16.84 15.78 -4.52
CA VAL A 108 17.37 17.13 -4.22
C VAL A 108 16.84 17.64 -2.87
N ASN A 109 15.56 17.42 -2.59
CA ASN A 109 14.95 17.81 -1.32
C ASN A 109 15.51 17.02 -0.13
N LEU A 110 15.66 15.70 -0.27
CA LEU A 110 16.22 14.83 0.76
C LEU A 110 17.69 15.14 1.03
N GLU A 111 18.50 15.37 -0.01
CA GLU A 111 19.88 15.79 0.15
C GLU A 111 20.00 17.13 0.90
N ARG A 112 19.10 18.08 0.61
CA ARG A 112 19.06 19.35 1.32
C ARG A 112 18.74 19.14 2.80
N LEU A 113 17.77 18.30 3.12
CA LEU A 113 17.40 17.97 4.50
C LEU A 113 18.55 17.27 5.22
N ALA A 114 19.19 16.28 4.59
CA ALA A 114 20.36 15.60 5.14
C ALA A 114 21.50 16.58 5.44
N ARG A 115 21.79 17.53 4.54
CA ARG A 115 22.80 18.57 4.77
C ARG A 115 22.43 19.48 5.95
N GLU A 116 21.17 19.81 6.12
CA GLU A 116 20.69 20.61 7.25
C GLU A 116 20.86 19.85 8.58
N LEU A 117 20.39 18.61 8.64
CA LEU A 117 20.55 17.74 9.82
C LEU A 117 22.03 17.49 10.15
N ALA A 118 22.88 17.29 9.15
CA ALA A 118 24.32 17.15 9.37
C ALA A 118 24.95 18.40 9.98
N ARG A 119 24.51 19.60 9.57
CA ARG A 119 24.93 20.88 10.18
C ARG A 119 24.42 21.00 11.61
N GLN A 120 23.17 20.63 11.88
CA GLN A 120 22.62 20.61 13.23
C GLN A 120 23.42 19.65 14.13
N LEU A 121 23.74 18.45 13.64
CA LEU A 121 24.53 17.46 14.38
C LEU A 121 25.93 17.95 14.76
N GLN A 122 26.55 18.79 13.92
CA GLN A 122 27.86 19.39 14.19
C GLN A 122 27.80 20.44 15.31
N ASN A 123 26.71 21.19 15.39
CA ASN A 123 26.53 22.26 16.37
C ASN A 123 25.87 21.77 17.68
N GLU A 124 25.22 20.61 17.65
CA GLU A 124 24.54 20.04 18.81
C GLU A 124 25.53 19.33 19.75
N THR A 125 25.38 19.61 21.05
CA THR A 125 26.22 19.06 22.12
C THR A 125 25.46 18.05 22.98
N ASP A 126 24.13 18.11 23.02
CA ASP A 126 23.30 17.17 23.77
C ASP A 126 23.35 15.77 23.14
N PRO A 127 23.79 14.73 23.88
CA PRO A 127 23.97 13.40 23.33
C PRO A 127 22.65 12.74 22.88
N LYS A 128 21.51 13.07 23.49
CA LYS A 128 20.20 12.52 23.10
C LYS A 128 19.73 13.13 21.80
N ILE A 129 19.85 14.45 21.65
CA ILE A 129 19.47 15.15 20.42
C ILE A 129 20.36 14.67 19.26
N ARG A 130 21.67 14.53 19.49
CA ARG A 130 22.60 13.98 18.48
C ARG A 130 22.25 12.56 18.06
N ALA A 131 21.81 11.71 18.99
CA ALA A 131 21.38 10.34 18.67
C ALA A 131 20.15 10.36 17.77
N HIS A 132 19.17 11.21 18.06
CA HIS A 132 17.97 11.35 17.23
C HIS A 132 18.28 11.91 15.83
N ILE A 133 19.14 12.93 15.74
CA ILE A 133 19.55 13.47 14.42
C ILE A 133 20.28 12.40 13.59
N ARG A 134 21.08 11.52 14.23
CA ARG A 134 21.74 10.41 13.53
C ARG A 134 20.75 9.37 13.01
N GLU A 135 19.71 9.07 13.78
CA GLU A 135 18.62 8.18 13.36
C GLU A 135 17.91 8.77 12.13
N GLN A 136 17.52 10.05 12.19
CA GLN A 136 16.90 10.73 11.05
C GLN A 136 17.81 10.77 9.80
N LEU A 137 19.13 10.92 9.99
CA LEU A 137 20.09 10.88 8.89
C LEU A 137 20.19 9.48 8.26
N GLU A 138 20.07 8.41 9.05
CA GLU A 138 20.06 7.05 8.52
C GLU A 138 18.76 6.77 7.76
N ASP A 139 17.61 7.20 8.29
CA ASP A 139 16.31 7.07 7.61
C ASP A 139 16.32 7.78 6.24
N ILE A 140 16.86 9.01 6.18
CA ILE A 140 16.97 9.77 4.92
C ILE A 140 17.93 9.08 3.95
N LYS A 141 19.02 8.50 4.45
CA LYS A 141 19.98 7.78 3.62
C LYS A 141 19.36 6.54 2.99
N ASP A 142 18.59 5.77 3.75
CA ASP A 142 17.85 4.62 3.25
C ASP A 142 16.80 5.04 2.21
N GLU A 143 16.11 6.16 2.42
CA GLU A 143 15.15 6.71 1.46
C GLU A 143 15.83 7.19 0.16
N ILE A 144 16.99 7.84 0.26
CA ILE A 144 17.81 8.22 -0.90
C ILE A 144 18.20 6.98 -1.70
N GLU A 145 18.73 5.93 -1.05
CA GLU A 145 19.14 4.69 -1.72
C GLU A 145 17.97 4.02 -2.45
N ALA A 146 16.80 3.96 -1.81
CA ALA A 146 15.59 3.40 -2.41
C ALA A 146 15.16 4.17 -3.68
N LYS A 147 15.17 5.51 -3.64
CA LYS A 147 14.81 6.35 -4.78
C LYS A 147 15.85 6.28 -5.91
N GLU A 148 17.13 6.22 -5.58
CA GLU A 148 18.20 6.03 -6.58
C GLU A 148 18.06 4.69 -7.32
N GLU A 149 17.72 3.63 -6.61
CA GLU A 149 17.48 2.30 -7.20
C GLU A 149 16.21 2.30 -8.07
N GLU A 150 15.15 3.00 -7.67
CA GLU A 150 13.96 3.18 -8.51
C GLU A 150 14.31 3.92 -9.82
N ILE A 151 15.04 5.03 -9.74
CA ILE A 151 15.51 5.76 -10.93
C ILE A 151 16.35 4.85 -11.82
N ARG A 152 17.24 4.03 -11.24
CA ARG A 152 18.09 3.11 -11.99
C ARG A 152 17.26 2.10 -12.78
N ARG A 153 16.26 1.49 -12.16
CA ARG A 153 15.34 0.55 -12.82
C ARG A 153 14.54 1.22 -13.92
N LEU A 154 14.03 2.42 -13.68
CA LEU A 154 13.27 3.18 -14.68
C LEU A 154 14.13 3.57 -15.88
N ARG A 155 15.40 3.97 -15.65
CA ARG A 155 16.34 4.28 -16.74
C ARG A 155 16.68 3.06 -17.59
N GLN A 156 16.79 1.87 -16.99
CA GLN A 156 17.02 0.63 -17.75
C GLN A 156 15.90 0.34 -18.75
N LYS A 157 14.65 0.66 -18.40
CA LYS A 157 13.49 0.52 -19.29
C LYS A 157 13.50 1.48 -20.49
N LEU A 158 14.29 2.55 -20.44
CA LEU A 158 14.45 3.52 -21.53
C LEU A 158 15.59 3.17 -22.50
N LEU A 159 16.40 2.16 -22.19
CA LEU A 159 17.47 1.73 -23.10
C LEU A 159 16.87 0.85 -24.20
N PRO A 160 17.18 1.09 -25.49
CA PRO A 160 16.73 0.19 -26.55
C PRO A 160 17.34 -1.19 -26.33
N GLU A 161 16.54 -2.25 -26.48
CA GLU A 161 17.06 -3.62 -26.57
C GLU A 161 18.02 -3.68 -27.78
N ALA A 162 19.28 -4.04 -27.51
CA ALA A 162 20.35 -4.10 -28.49
C ALA A 162 20.26 -5.35 -29.38
#